data_AF-A0A2K9NMA4-F1
#
_entry.id   AF-A0A2K9NMA4-F1
#
_cell.length_a   1.000
_cell.length_b   1.000
_cell.length_c   1.000
_cell.angle_alpha   90.00
_cell.angle_beta   90.00
_cell.angle_gamma   90.00
#
_symmetry.space_group_name_H-M   'P 1'
#
loop_
_entity.id
_entity.type
_entity.pdbx_description
1 polymer ?
#
loop_
_entity_poly.entity_id
_entity_poly.type
_entity_poly.pdbx_seq_one_letter_code
_entity_poly.pdbx_strand_id
1 'polypeptide(L)'
;MKKILRNPSGFTLVELMVVVAIIGILSAIAVPNFKKYQAKSKQSEAKIQLAAVYSTEVGSQADYDTFGTCIGDLGYETPPKGYYIVGFSASDATSLAQINARAGSAICTATGSKFAVDPGNKLTASGVATAASDLTGTSVSTTAFTAAAAANISGTGTSPYKDLWRINEAKSLTNNTIGY
;
A
#
# COMPACT_ATOMS: atom_id res chain seq x y z
N MET A 1 63.91 -14.17 29.84
CA MET A 1 62.71 -13.45 29.35
C MET A 1 62.36 -13.99 27.97
N LYS A 2 61.21 -14.65 27.81
CA LYS A 2 60.81 -15.31 26.56
C LYS A 2 60.14 -14.27 25.64
N LYS A 3 60.83 -13.85 24.57
CA LYS A 3 60.28 -12.92 23.56
C LYS A 3 59.14 -13.63 22.84
N ILE A 4 57.91 -13.18 23.07
CA ILE A 4 56.75 -13.57 22.26
C ILE A 4 56.91 -12.85 20.92
N LEU A 5 57.40 -13.57 19.91
CA LEU A 5 57.43 -13.10 18.53
C LEU A 5 55.98 -13.05 18.03
N ARG A 6 55.36 -11.87 18.04
CA ARG A 6 54.09 -11.64 17.34
C ARG A 6 54.40 -11.57 15.85
N ASN A 7 53.97 -12.58 15.10
CA ASN A 7 54.06 -12.59 13.64
C ASN A 7 53.02 -11.60 13.10
N PRO A 8 53.39 -10.49 12.44
CA PRO A 8 52.42 -9.57 11.86
C PRO A 8 51.84 -10.19 10.59
N SER A 9 50.77 -10.98 10.74
CA SER A 9 49.97 -11.46 9.63
C SER A 9 49.11 -10.31 9.10
N GLY A 10 49.62 -9.60 8.09
CA GLY A 10 48.87 -8.61 7.33
C GLY A 10 48.06 -9.26 6.21
N PHE A 11 46.87 -8.75 5.93
CA PHE A 11 46.05 -9.13 4.77
C PHE A 11 46.78 -8.73 3.48
N THR A 12 46.84 -9.63 2.49
CA THR A 12 47.39 -9.30 1.18
C THR A 12 46.36 -8.55 0.33
N LEU A 13 46.83 -7.68 -0.56
CA LEU A 13 45.97 -6.93 -1.49
C LEU A 13 45.22 -7.90 -2.42
N VAL A 14 45.85 -9.01 -2.80
CA VAL A 14 45.26 -10.05 -3.64
C VAL A 14 44.12 -10.78 -2.93
N GLU A 15 44.27 -11.10 -1.64
CA GLU A 15 43.19 -11.70 -0.84
C GLU A 15 41.97 -10.78 -0.78
N LEU A 16 42.18 -9.47 -0.61
CA LEU A 16 41.09 -8.50 -0.58
C LEU A 16 40.39 -8.38 -1.95
N MET A 17 41.14 -8.41 -3.05
CA MET A 17 40.57 -8.35 -4.41
C MET A 17 39.65 -9.54 -4.72
N VAL A 18 40.05 -10.75 -4.36
CA VAL A 18 39.22 -11.95 -4.58
C VAL A 18 37.93 -11.87 -3.76
N VAL A 19 38.00 -11.39 -2.51
CA VAL A 19 36.82 -11.22 -1.65
C VAL A 19 35.82 -10.23 -2.26
N VAL A 20 36.29 -9.07 -2.75
CA VAL A 20 35.41 -8.08 -3.38
C VAL A 20 34.78 -8.62 -4.66
N ALA A 21 35.52 -9.39 -5.46
CA ALA A 21 34.99 -10.04 -6.65
C ALA A 21 33.85 -11.02 -6.31
N ILE A 22 34.03 -11.85 -5.27
CA ILE A 22 33.00 -12.79 -4.81
C ILE A 22 31.76 -12.05 -4.29
N ILE A 23 31.95 -11.01 -3.45
CA ILE A 23 30.83 -10.19 -2.93
C ILE A 23 30.10 -9.48 -4.07
N GLY A 24 30.80 -9.02 -5.10
CA GLY A 24 30.22 -8.41 -6.30
C GLY A 24 29.27 -9.37 -7.04
N ILE A 25 29.69 -10.61 -7.26
CA ILE A 25 28.86 -11.65 -7.91
C ILE A 25 27.62 -11.96 -7.07
N LEU A 26 27.79 -12.15 -5.75
CA LEU A 26 26.67 -12.42 -4.85
C LEU A 26 25.68 -11.25 -4.79
N SER A 27 26.18 -10.01 -4.74
CA SER A 27 25.36 -8.80 -4.67
C SER A 27 24.50 -8.61 -5.92
N ALA A 28 25.05 -8.88 -7.11
CA ALA A 28 24.33 -8.76 -8.37
C ALA A 28 23.05 -9.62 -8.43
N ILE A 29 23.06 -10.79 -7.77
CA ILE A 29 21.89 -11.69 -7.69
C ILE A 29 21.02 -11.35 -6.47
N ALA A 30 21.65 -11.04 -5.33
CA ALA A 30 20.95 -10.83 -4.06
C ALA A 30 20.10 -9.55 -4.06
N VAL A 31 20.61 -8.44 -4.58
CA VAL A 31 19.92 -7.14 -4.57
C VAL A 31 18.58 -7.15 -5.31
N PRO A 32 18.48 -7.60 -6.58
CA PRO A 32 17.19 -7.63 -7.28
C PRO A 32 16.20 -8.60 -6.62
N ASN A 33 16.67 -9.73 -6.09
CA ASN A 33 15.83 -10.67 -5.36
C ASN A 33 15.29 -10.06 -4.07
N PHE A 34 16.15 -9.41 -3.27
CA PHE A 34 15.75 -8.72 -2.05
C PHE A 34 14.71 -7.62 -2.32
N LYS A 35 14.86 -6.84 -3.40
CA LYS A 35 13.87 -5.84 -3.82
C LYS A 35 12.51 -6.48 -4.14
N LYS A 36 12.50 -7.63 -4.85
CA LYS A 36 11.26 -8.39 -5.12
C LYS A 36 10.61 -8.91 -3.83
N TYR A 37 11.40 -9.42 -2.88
CA TYR A 37 10.89 -9.85 -1.57
C TYR A 37 10.28 -8.69 -0.78
N GLN A 38 10.96 -7.55 -0.75
CA GLN A 38 10.44 -6.35 -0.08
C GLN A 38 9.11 -5.91 -0.72
N ALA A 39 9.01 -5.90 -2.04
CA ALA A 39 7.76 -5.53 -2.71
C ALA A 39 6.62 -6.51 -2.46
N LYS A 40 6.88 -7.83 -2.45
CA LYS A 40 5.88 -8.82 -2.05
C LYS A 40 5.40 -8.62 -0.61
N SER A 41 6.31 -8.25 0.30
CA SER A 41 5.96 -7.90 1.68
C SER A 41 5.09 -6.64 1.76
N LYS A 42 5.29 -5.66 0.87
CA LYS A 42 4.41 -4.50 0.77
C LYS A 42 3.05 -4.89 0.20
N GLN A 43 3.00 -5.74 -0.83
CA GLN A 43 1.75 -6.22 -1.43
C GLN A 43 0.84 -6.97 -0.46
N SER A 44 1.38 -7.69 0.52
CA SER A 44 0.55 -8.31 1.55
C SER A 44 -0.19 -7.29 2.41
N GLU A 45 0.38 -6.10 2.61
CA GLU A 45 -0.29 -5.01 3.32
C GLU A 45 -1.52 -4.50 2.57
N ALA A 46 -1.42 -4.32 1.24
CA ALA A 46 -2.54 -3.89 0.41
C ALA A 46 -3.75 -4.83 0.55
N LYS A 47 -3.50 -6.14 0.55
CA LYS A 47 -4.55 -7.15 0.72
C LYS A 47 -5.23 -7.06 2.09
N ILE A 48 -4.45 -6.83 3.15
CA ILE A 48 -4.99 -6.69 4.50
C ILE A 48 -5.87 -5.44 4.59
N GLN A 49 -5.39 -4.31 4.06
CA GLN A 49 -6.14 -3.06 4.09
C GLN A 49 -7.41 -3.11 3.23
N LEU A 50 -7.35 -3.74 2.05
CA LEU A 50 -8.55 -3.96 1.22
C LEU A 50 -9.55 -4.90 1.88
N ALA A 51 -9.09 -5.91 2.61
CA ALA A 51 -9.98 -6.77 3.38
C ALA A 51 -10.69 -6.01 4.52
N ALA A 52 -10.00 -5.06 5.15
CA ALA A 52 -10.62 -4.16 6.13
C ALA A 52 -11.67 -3.26 5.48
N VAL A 53 -11.37 -2.62 4.33
CA VAL A 53 -12.36 -1.83 3.58
C VAL A 53 -13.57 -2.68 3.18
N TYR A 54 -13.34 -3.90 2.70
CA TYR A 54 -14.43 -4.82 2.38
C TYR A 54 -15.34 -5.08 3.61
N SER A 55 -14.74 -5.29 4.79
CA SER A 55 -15.52 -5.51 6.01
C SER A 55 -16.36 -4.27 6.37
N THR A 56 -15.79 -3.08 6.21
CA THR A 56 -16.48 -1.80 6.43
C THR A 56 -17.64 -1.61 5.45
N GLU A 57 -17.43 -1.88 4.16
CA GLU A 57 -18.44 -1.75 3.12
C GLU A 57 -19.59 -2.75 3.31
N VAL A 58 -19.28 -4.01 3.67
CA VAL A 58 -20.32 -4.99 4.02
C VAL A 58 -21.11 -4.56 5.26
N GLY A 59 -20.47 -3.93 6.24
CA GLY A 59 -21.16 -3.33 7.39
C GLY A 59 -22.11 -2.21 6.96
N SER A 60 -21.65 -1.27 6.12
CA SER A 60 -22.49 -0.20 5.56
C SER A 60 -23.68 -0.73 4.80
N GLN A 61 -23.49 -1.80 4.01
CA GLN A 61 -24.58 -2.43 3.28
C GLN A 61 -25.61 -3.08 4.22
N ALA A 62 -25.19 -3.62 5.36
CA ALA A 62 -26.08 -4.22 6.35
C ALA A 62 -26.87 -3.16 7.15
N ASP A 63 -26.23 -2.04 7.49
CA ASP A 63 -26.83 -1.00 8.33
C ASP A 63 -27.67 -0.01 7.51
N TYR A 64 -27.25 0.29 6.29
CA TYR A 64 -27.80 1.37 5.47
C TYR A 64 -28.20 0.93 4.05
N ASP A 65 -28.31 -0.37 3.76
CA ASP A 65 -28.67 -0.91 2.43
C ASP A 65 -27.89 -0.29 1.24
N THR A 66 -26.71 0.26 1.48
CA THR A 66 -25.86 0.85 0.44
C THR A 66 -24.40 0.79 0.84
N PHE A 67 -23.55 0.63 -0.17
CA PHE A 67 -22.13 0.90 -0.07
C PHE A 67 -21.86 2.41 -0.07
N GLY A 68 -20.68 2.80 0.39
CA GLY A 68 -20.31 4.21 0.56
C GLY A 68 -18.89 4.50 0.13
N THR A 69 -18.55 5.78 -0.02
CA THR A 69 -17.15 6.20 -0.20
C THR A 69 -16.50 6.68 1.08
N CYS A 70 -17.28 6.88 2.15
CA CYS A 70 -16.85 7.45 3.42
C CYS A 70 -16.26 6.40 4.38
N ILE A 71 -15.34 5.57 3.90
CA ILE A 71 -14.80 4.42 4.66
C ILE A 71 -14.30 4.79 6.07
N GLY A 72 -13.74 6.00 6.23
CA GLY A 72 -13.25 6.47 7.53
C GLY A 72 -14.36 6.74 8.53
N ASP A 73 -15.49 7.25 8.06
CA ASP A 73 -16.66 7.51 8.90
C ASP A 73 -17.41 6.20 9.23
N LEU A 74 -17.29 5.21 8.34
CA LEU A 74 -17.84 3.85 8.50
C LEU A 74 -16.95 2.92 9.35
N GLY A 75 -15.87 3.44 9.95
CA GLY A 75 -15.03 2.70 10.90
C GLY A 75 -13.83 1.98 10.30
N TYR A 76 -13.44 2.29 9.06
CA TYR A 76 -12.11 1.90 8.57
C TYR A 76 -11.03 2.73 9.26
N GLU A 77 -10.20 2.04 10.04
CA GLU A 77 -9.03 2.62 10.70
C GLU A 77 -7.76 2.34 9.89
N THR A 78 -7.02 3.40 9.59
CA THR A 78 -5.70 3.28 8.94
C THR A 78 -4.68 2.71 9.90
N PRO A 79 -3.81 1.78 9.46
CA PRO A 79 -2.66 1.41 10.26
C PRO A 79 -1.74 2.62 10.47
N PRO A 80 -1.05 2.72 11.62
CA PRO A 80 -0.17 3.85 11.92
C PRO A 80 0.98 4.05 10.90
N LYS A 81 1.34 2.98 10.18
CA LYS A 81 2.38 2.96 9.15
C LYS A 81 1.96 2.02 8.02
N GLY A 82 2.41 2.33 6.81
CA GLY A 82 2.08 1.53 5.64
C GLY A 82 2.51 2.19 4.33
N TYR A 83 2.42 1.41 3.26
CA TYR A 83 2.93 1.75 1.93
C TYR A 83 1.83 2.08 0.91
N TYR A 84 0.57 1.75 1.22
CA TYR A 84 -0.55 1.88 0.30
C TYR A 84 -1.49 3.03 0.66
N ILE A 85 -2.00 3.67 -0.38
CA ILE A 85 -3.24 4.45 -0.34
C ILE A 85 -4.38 3.48 -0.54
N VAL A 86 -5.47 3.59 0.21
CA VAL A 86 -6.64 2.70 0.08
C VAL A 86 -7.95 3.47 0.10
N GLY A 87 -8.91 3.07 -0.72
CA GLY A 87 -10.27 3.61 -0.73
C GLY A 87 -10.81 3.83 -2.14
N PHE A 88 -11.46 4.97 -2.34
CA PHE A 88 -12.13 5.32 -3.60
C PHE A 88 -11.52 6.58 -4.24
N SER A 89 -11.53 6.64 -5.58
CA SER A 89 -10.99 7.79 -6.36
C SER A 89 -11.91 8.99 -6.49
N ALA A 90 -13.20 8.85 -6.17
CA ALA A 90 -14.16 9.93 -6.30
C ALA A 90 -15.32 9.75 -5.32
N SER A 91 -15.96 10.87 -5.00
CA SER A 91 -17.25 10.89 -4.30
C SER A 91 -18.30 10.27 -5.19
N ASP A 92 -19.17 9.45 -4.59
CA ASP A 92 -20.51 9.27 -5.11
C ASP A 92 -21.47 9.97 -4.14
N ALA A 93 -21.88 11.18 -4.50
CA ALA A 93 -22.81 11.97 -3.70
C ALA A 93 -24.14 11.24 -3.44
N THR A 94 -24.51 10.29 -4.31
CA THR A 94 -25.74 9.50 -4.19
C THR A 94 -25.65 8.53 -3.02
N SER A 95 -24.59 7.72 -2.94
CA SER A 95 -24.37 6.82 -1.79
C SER A 95 -24.20 7.57 -0.49
N LEU A 96 -23.44 8.68 -0.47
CA LEU A 96 -23.29 9.54 0.71
C LEU A 96 -24.65 10.03 1.24
N ALA A 97 -25.51 10.53 0.34
CA ALA A 97 -26.84 11.01 0.69
C ALA A 97 -27.75 9.88 1.21
N GLN A 98 -27.67 8.68 0.61
CA GLN A 98 -28.44 7.53 1.05
C GLN A 98 -28.02 7.04 2.44
N ILE A 99 -26.72 7.00 2.72
CA ILE A 99 -26.23 6.65 4.06
C ILE A 99 -26.74 7.65 5.09
N ASN A 100 -26.60 8.95 4.84
CA ASN A 100 -27.06 9.98 5.79
C ASN A 100 -28.59 9.97 5.97
N ALA A 101 -29.35 9.71 4.91
CA ALA A 101 -30.81 9.61 4.97
C ALA A 101 -31.27 8.41 5.82
N ARG A 102 -30.61 7.26 5.68
CA ARG A 102 -30.95 6.03 6.41
C ARG A 102 -30.42 6.03 7.84
N ALA A 103 -29.28 6.66 8.07
CA ALA A 103 -28.74 6.90 9.40
C ALA A 103 -29.52 7.96 10.19
N GLY A 104 -30.29 8.82 9.52
CA GLY A 104 -30.99 9.96 10.14
C GLY A 104 -30.04 11.04 10.68
N SER A 105 -28.76 11.00 10.31
CA SER A 105 -27.71 11.93 10.75
C SER A 105 -26.61 12.00 9.69
N ALA A 106 -25.86 13.11 9.68
CA ALA A 106 -24.73 13.32 8.77
C ALA A 106 -23.49 12.55 9.26
N ILE A 107 -23.56 11.21 9.24
CA ILE A 107 -22.45 10.34 9.64
C ILE A 107 -21.39 10.23 8.55
N CYS A 108 -21.79 10.31 7.29
CA CYS A 108 -20.95 10.04 6.12
C CYS A 108 -20.73 11.36 5.38
N THR A 109 -19.62 12.04 5.71
CA THR A 109 -19.44 13.46 5.41
C THR A 109 -18.38 13.75 4.36
N ALA A 110 -17.47 12.81 4.12
CA ALA A 110 -16.40 12.97 3.14
C ALA A 110 -16.13 11.67 2.35
N THR A 111 -15.70 11.84 1.11
CA THR A 111 -15.09 10.74 0.32
C THR A 111 -13.78 10.32 0.98
N GLY A 112 -13.64 9.03 1.25
CA GLY A 112 -12.51 8.46 1.94
C GLY A 112 -11.58 7.71 1.00
N SER A 113 -10.48 8.35 0.64
CA SER A 113 -9.20 7.67 0.46
C SER A 113 -8.39 7.88 1.73
N LYS A 114 -7.79 6.82 2.25
CA LYS A 114 -7.03 6.81 3.50
C LYS A 114 -5.59 6.36 3.22
N PHE A 115 -4.64 6.95 3.95
CA PHE A 115 -3.20 6.81 3.71
C PHE A 115 -2.51 6.28 4.96
N ALA A 116 -1.49 5.46 4.77
CA ALA A 116 -0.51 5.16 5.81
C ALA A 116 0.83 5.85 5.45
N VAL A 117 1.50 6.51 6.40
CA VAL A 117 2.68 7.36 6.13
C VAL A 117 3.91 6.84 6.88
N ASP A 118 5.04 6.66 6.16
CA ASP A 118 6.38 6.45 6.74
C ASP A 118 7.33 7.63 6.44
N PRO A 119 8.34 7.91 7.30
CA PRO A 119 9.25 9.03 7.13
C PRO A 119 10.38 8.71 6.12
N GLY A 120 10.09 8.75 4.81
CA GLY A 120 11.15 8.55 3.80
C GLY A 120 10.79 8.81 2.33
N ASN A 121 9.50 8.84 1.98
CA ASN A 121 9.00 9.51 0.76
C ASN A 121 7.48 9.55 0.86
N LYS A 122 7.05 10.57 1.61
CA LYS A 122 5.76 10.70 2.28
C LYS A 122 4.72 11.26 1.30
N LEU A 123 3.61 10.57 1.09
CA LEU A 123 2.39 11.27 0.68
C LEU A 123 1.91 12.05 1.90
N THR A 124 1.94 13.38 1.78
CA THR A 124 1.69 14.33 2.86
C THR A 124 0.23 14.28 3.29
N ALA A 125 -0.01 13.92 4.54
CA ALA A 125 -1.30 14.02 5.17
C ALA A 125 -1.76 15.49 5.26
N SER A 126 -2.89 15.80 4.62
CA SER A 126 -3.88 16.74 5.15
C SER A 126 -5.18 16.55 4.38
N GLY A 127 -6.29 16.31 5.09
CA GLY A 127 -7.69 16.17 4.64
C GLY A 127 -7.97 15.91 3.15
N VAL A 128 -8.49 14.73 2.81
CA VAL A 128 -8.90 14.37 1.43
C VAL A 128 -7.79 14.68 0.42
N ALA A 129 -6.76 13.83 0.34
CA ALA A 129 -5.71 14.10 -0.63
C ALA A 129 -6.22 13.88 -2.06
N THR A 130 -5.93 14.85 -2.92
CA THR A 130 -6.05 14.85 -4.38
C THR A 130 -5.26 13.74 -5.11
N ALA A 131 -4.84 12.68 -4.41
CA ALA A 131 -4.25 11.44 -4.96
C ALA A 131 -5.31 10.36 -5.25
N ALA A 132 -6.57 10.77 -5.34
CA ALA A 132 -7.67 9.95 -5.81
C ALA A 132 -7.44 9.45 -7.25
N SER A 133 -6.63 10.17 -8.06
CA SER A 133 -6.28 9.78 -9.43
C SER A 133 -5.58 8.42 -9.54
N ASP A 134 -4.89 7.95 -8.50
CA ASP A 134 -4.13 6.70 -8.54
C ASP A 134 -5.01 5.48 -8.21
N LEU A 135 -6.12 5.69 -7.51
CA LEU A 135 -7.15 4.70 -7.21
C LEU A 135 -8.08 4.49 -8.43
N THR A 136 -7.50 4.30 -9.61
CA THR A 136 -8.27 4.19 -10.85
C THR A 136 -9.22 2.98 -10.82
N GLY A 137 -10.33 3.05 -11.55
CA GLY A 137 -11.26 1.91 -11.69
C GLY A 137 -11.96 1.54 -10.39
N THR A 138 -12.17 2.50 -9.49
CA THR A 138 -13.06 2.34 -8.35
C THR A 138 -14.48 2.74 -8.72
N SER A 139 -15.46 2.11 -8.11
CA SER A 139 -16.88 2.45 -8.28
C SER A 139 -17.63 2.16 -6.99
N VAL A 140 -18.76 2.82 -6.79
CA VAL A 140 -19.70 2.48 -5.73
C VAL A 140 -21.11 2.67 -6.25
N SER A 141 -22.02 1.83 -5.78
CA SER A 141 -23.46 1.92 -6.01
C SER A 141 -24.18 1.32 -4.81
N THR A 142 -25.51 1.29 -4.84
CA THR A 142 -26.32 0.68 -3.78
C THR A 142 -26.18 -0.84 -3.69
N THR A 143 -25.60 -1.50 -4.69
CA THR A 143 -25.51 -2.97 -4.77
C THR A 143 -24.14 -3.50 -5.15
N ALA A 144 -23.19 -2.64 -5.48
CA ALA A 144 -21.84 -3.04 -5.86
C ALA A 144 -20.80 -1.99 -5.46
N PHE A 145 -19.57 -2.43 -5.25
CA PHE A 145 -18.46 -1.52 -5.05
C PHE A 145 -17.17 -2.10 -5.63
N THR A 146 -16.24 -1.22 -5.94
CA THR A 146 -14.86 -1.58 -6.27
C THR A 146 -13.96 -0.58 -5.58
N ALA A 147 -13.31 -1.01 -4.50
CA ALA A 147 -12.32 -0.23 -3.78
C ALA A 147 -10.92 -0.57 -4.30
N ALA A 148 -9.98 0.36 -4.17
CA ALA A 148 -8.62 0.17 -4.67
C ALA A 148 -7.56 0.45 -3.61
N ALA A 149 -6.39 -0.14 -3.81
CA ALA A 149 -5.17 0.16 -3.07
C ALA A 149 -4.01 0.41 -4.04
N ALA A 150 -3.32 1.55 -3.93
CA ALA A 150 -2.24 1.95 -4.83
C ALA A 150 -0.94 2.29 -4.08
N ALA A 151 0.22 1.92 -4.64
CA ALA A 151 1.55 2.25 -4.06
C ALA A 151 2.69 2.37 -5.11
N ASN A 152 3.75 3.13 -4.76
CA ASN A 152 5.06 3.00 -5.42
C ASN A 152 5.87 1.86 -4.81
N ILE A 153 6.16 0.83 -5.60
CA ILE A 153 7.02 -0.28 -5.16
C ILE A 153 8.36 -0.36 -5.91
N SER A 154 8.60 0.46 -6.96
CA SER A 154 9.73 0.27 -7.88
C SER A 154 10.82 1.34 -7.83
N GLY A 155 10.55 2.56 -7.35
CA GLY A 155 11.59 3.58 -7.09
C GLY A 155 12.44 4.06 -8.28
N THR A 156 12.21 3.57 -9.51
CA THR A 156 12.95 3.98 -10.71
C THR A 156 11.98 4.25 -11.86
N GLY A 157 11.66 5.53 -12.09
CA GLY A 157 10.92 6.00 -13.26
C GLY A 157 9.85 7.03 -12.94
N THR A 158 9.75 8.05 -13.80
CA THR A 158 8.75 9.15 -13.84
C THR A 158 7.33 8.68 -14.21
N SER A 159 6.94 7.47 -13.82
CA SER A 159 5.56 6.99 -13.90
C SER A 159 4.97 6.97 -12.49
N PRO A 160 3.78 7.55 -12.25
CA PRO A 160 3.14 7.51 -10.95
C PRO A 160 2.68 6.06 -10.72
N TYR A 161 3.47 5.31 -9.93
CA TYR A 161 3.00 4.23 -9.06
C TYR A 161 2.27 3.04 -9.73
N LYS A 162 2.95 1.90 -9.82
CA LYS A 162 2.62 0.77 -10.71
C LYS A 162 1.98 -0.47 -10.04
N ASP A 163 1.66 -0.42 -8.75
CA ASP A 163 0.96 -1.52 -8.08
C ASP A 163 -0.41 -1.09 -7.63
N LEU A 164 -1.43 -1.65 -8.28
CA LEU A 164 -2.83 -1.32 -8.09
C LEU A 164 -3.64 -2.58 -7.82
N TRP A 165 -4.06 -2.72 -6.58
CA TRP A 165 -4.97 -3.75 -6.14
C TRP A 165 -6.39 -3.24 -6.13
N ARG A 166 -7.35 -4.10 -6.42
CA ARG A 166 -8.78 -3.81 -6.26
C ARG A 166 -9.49 -4.97 -5.59
N ILE A 167 -10.54 -4.62 -4.86
CA ILE A 167 -11.48 -5.58 -4.27
C ILE A 167 -12.90 -5.14 -4.62
N ASN A 168 -13.76 -6.10 -4.94
CA ASN A 168 -15.18 -5.85 -5.21
C ASN A 168 -16.10 -6.46 -4.14
N GLU A 169 -17.41 -6.27 -4.29
CA GLU A 169 -18.45 -6.81 -3.41
C GLU A 169 -18.46 -8.34 -3.32
N ALA A 170 -17.95 -9.03 -4.34
CA ALA A 170 -17.77 -10.49 -4.33
C ALA A 170 -16.47 -10.94 -3.63
N LYS A 171 -15.74 -10.02 -2.98
CA LYS A 171 -14.42 -10.25 -2.36
C LYS A 171 -13.35 -10.72 -3.37
N SER A 172 -13.56 -10.44 -4.65
CA SER A 172 -12.60 -10.76 -5.71
C SER A 172 -11.46 -9.77 -5.69
N LEU A 173 -10.23 -10.26 -5.52
CA LEU A 173 -9.01 -9.46 -5.53
C LEU A 173 -8.39 -9.49 -6.92
N THR A 174 -8.22 -8.32 -7.52
CA THR A 174 -7.46 -8.17 -8.77
C THR A 174 -6.23 -7.32 -8.51
N ASN A 175 -5.13 -7.67 -9.17
CA ASN A 175 -3.93 -6.84 -9.17
C ASN A 175 -3.58 -6.52 -10.62
N ASN A 176 -3.47 -5.23 -10.92
CA ASN A 176 -2.83 -4.75 -12.13
C ASN A 176 -1.45 -4.17 -11.77
N THR A 177 -0.44 -5.04 -11.68
CA THR A 177 0.95 -4.61 -11.44
C THR A 177 1.59 -4.36 -12.80
N ILE A 178 2.00 -3.13 -13.08
CA ILE A 178 2.82 -2.84 -14.27
C ILE A 178 4.28 -3.16 -13.94
N GLY A 179 4.67 -4.43 -14.13
CA GLY A 179 6.04 -4.85 -14.37
C GLY A 179 6.90 -5.27 -13.18
N TYR A 180 7.62 -6.38 -13.40
CA TYR A 180 9.01 -6.62 -13.01
C TYR A 180 9.78 -7.13 -14.21
#